data_AF-A0A7C2V3S6-F1
#
_entry.id   AF-A0A7C2V3S6-F1
#
_cell.length_a   1.000
_cell.length_b   1.000
_cell.length_c   1.000
_cell.angle_alpha   90.00
_cell.angle_beta   90.00
_cell.angle_gamma   90.00
#
_symmetry.space_group_name_H-M   'P 1'
#
loop_
_entity.id
_entity.type
_entity.pdbx_description
1 polymer ?
#
loop_
_entity_poly.entity_id
_entity_poly.type
_entity_poly.pdbx_seq_one_letter_code
_entity_poly.pdbx_strand_id
1 'polypeptide(L)'
;MRRRRVAQIAKRPAQMHIRRVGEAEHAVSIRPQRARSCYSRTAGSGAGAANLWNAIALIAYIHEVDAMPRKKTSPVSEPVETPARRRRRVVKRRVEVPSALPILPVRDNVYFPNTLAPVLVGREKSLRAVEAALEMHNKLMLLVTQRDVTIEEPTLEDLFEVGVVAEILQAIHAPDNTMRVVFRGVQRARLVALQSDEPYLLARIDPIPTREAKLTTDIEALMRSAVEMFEEIASHERSIPPEVVATIAYMQEPGRLADTIAHFAPLRFTDKQKVLETVPVKERLETLVHLLRHELEVVELQQRIRDRVEQELGDTQREYYLREQLKIIQRELGERDDRFSEVEEYRKRIAESGMPEDIAERALKEVDRLEKMPFGSPEASVIRTYLDVMLSLPWREQTEDRVDITEAAQILDEDHYGLKKVKERVLEFLAVRKLAGSLKGPILCFVGPPGVGKTSLGRSIARALGRKFIRVSLGGVRDEAEIRGHRRTYIGAMPGRIIQGLRQAGTRNPVFMLDEIDKLGYDFRGDPTSALLEALDPEQNDKFSDHYLEAPFDLSDVMFITTANTLETIPPPLRDRMEIIQFSGY
;
A
#
# COMPACT_ATOMS: atom_id res chain seq x y z
N MET A 1 54.16 -18.36 -34.93
CA MET A 1 54.57 -17.70 -33.68
C MET A 1 55.07 -16.29 -34.01
N ARG A 2 54.26 -15.28 -33.69
CA ARG A 2 54.30 -13.93 -34.29
C ARG A 2 55.18 -12.95 -33.49
N ARG A 3 55.92 -12.13 -34.24
CA ARG A 3 56.76 -11.01 -33.80
C ARG A 3 55.96 -9.68 -33.73
N ARG A 4 56.49 -8.74 -32.93
CA ARG A 4 56.68 -7.27 -33.16
C ARG A 4 55.95 -6.27 -32.22
N ARG A 5 56.81 -5.41 -31.62
CA ARG A 5 56.77 -3.93 -31.43
C ARG A 5 55.75 -3.36 -30.41
N VAL A 6 56.10 -2.59 -29.37
CA VAL A 6 56.96 -1.38 -29.14
C VAL A 6 56.14 -0.07 -29.10
N ALA A 7 56.28 0.66 -27.97
CA ALA A 7 56.14 2.13 -27.74
C ALA A 7 54.74 2.79 -27.86
N GLN A 8 54.33 3.91 -27.23
CA GLN A 8 55.00 5.07 -26.59
C GLN A 8 53.88 5.90 -25.84
N ILE A 9 54.05 6.34 -24.58
CA ILE A 9 54.34 7.72 -24.07
C ILE A 9 53.37 8.88 -24.45
N ALA A 10 52.90 9.61 -23.41
CA ALA A 10 52.69 11.09 -23.27
C ALA A 10 51.29 11.49 -22.74
N LYS A 11 51.13 11.93 -21.49
CA LYS A 11 51.17 13.34 -20.97
C LYS A 11 49.99 14.25 -21.39
N ARG A 12 49.05 14.51 -20.43
CA ARG A 12 48.39 15.77 -19.92
C ARG A 12 48.13 16.98 -20.89
N PRO A 13 47.32 18.03 -20.55
CA PRO A 13 46.25 18.25 -19.54
C PRO A 13 44.99 19.07 -20.03
N ALA A 14 44.02 19.27 -19.11
CA ALA A 14 43.09 20.40 -18.86
C ALA A 14 42.62 21.38 -19.98
N GLN A 15 41.30 21.68 -20.02
CA GLN A 15 40.77 23.06 -20.09
C GLN A 15 39.24 23.17 -19.85
N MET A 16 38.86 24.23 -19.12
CA MET A 16 37.50 24.74 -18.89
C MET A 16 36.82 25.16 -20.19
N HIS A 17 35.49 25.00 -20.28
CA HIS A 17 34.64 25.93 -21.01
C HIS A 17 33.31 26.22 -20.29
N ILE A 18 33.23 27.47 -19.85
CA ILE A 18 32.01 28.20 -19.48
C ILE A 18 31.31 28.60 -20.79
N ARG A 19 30.01 28.36 -20.90
CA ARG A 19 29.12 29.14 -21.80
C ARG A 19 27.88 29.58 -21.04
N ARG A 20 27.60 30.89 -21.15
CA ARG A 20 26.50 31.63 -20.55
C ARG A 20 25.40 31.87 -21.60
N VAL A 21 24.16 31.83 -21.11
CA VAL A 21 22.96 32.64 -21.45
C VAL A 21 22.26 32.44 -22.80
N GLY A 22 20.95 32.16 -22.70
CA GLY A 22 19.91 32.50 -23.67
C GLY A 22 18.55 32.50 -22.94
N GLU A 23 17.89 33.66 -22.90
CA GLU A 23 16.61 33.95 -22.27
C GLU A 23 15.42 33.24 -22.93
N ALA A 24 14.36 32.94 -22.16
CA ALA A 24 12.98 32.95 -22.62
C ALA A 24 12.02 33.02 -21.43
N GLU A 25 11.48 34.21 -21.19
CA GLU A 25 10.25 34.42 -20.41
C GLU A 25 9.05 33.90 -21.21
N HIS A 26 8.19 33.07 -20.61
CA HIS A 26 6.75 33.08 -20.89
C HIS A 26 5.98 32.49 -19.70
N ALA A 27 5.10 33.31 -19.15
CA ALA A 27 4.15 32.99 -18.10
C ALA A 27 2.93 32.24 -18.65
N VAL A 28 2.42 31.21 -17.96
CA VAL A 28 0.99 30.86 -17.90
C VAL A 28 0.66 30.24 -16.53
N SER A 29 -0.37 30.80 -15.89
CA SER A 29 -0.96 30.41 -14.61
C SER A 29 -1.66 29.04 -14.63
N ILE A 30 -1.55 28.26 -13.55
CA ILE A 30 -2.52 27.19 -13.23
C ILE A 30 -2.78 27.18 -11.71
N ARG A 31 -4.04 27.41 -11.31
CA ARG A 31 -4.60 27.17 -9.96
C ARG A 31 -4.58 25.67 -9.63
N PRO A 32 -4.43 25.24 -8.36
CA PRO A 32 -4.88 23.91 -7.95
C PRO A 32 -6.25 23.99 -7.26
N GLN A 33 -7.30 23.59 -7.99
CA GLN A 33 -8.46 22.96 -7.38
C GLN A 33 -8.21 21.45 -7.29
N ARG A 34 -8.69 20.84 -6.19
CA ARG A 34 -8.76 19.40 -5.88
C ARG A 34 -7.48 18.75 -5.33
N ALA A 35 -7.28 18.92 -4.03
CA ALA A 35 -6.80 17.85 -3.16
C ALA A 35 -7.83 17.68 -2.03
N ARG A 36 -8.90 16.93 -2.32
CA ARG A 36 -9.81 16.37 -1.32
C ARG A 36 -9.58 14.86 -1.33
N SER A 37 -9.68 14.26 -0.15
CA SER A 37 -9.56 12.83 0.13
C SER A 37 -8.16 12.32 0.47
N CYS A 38 -7.70 12.69 1.67
CA CYS A 38 -7.02 11.77 2.59
C CYS A 38 -7.13 12.37 4.00
N TYR A 39 -8.32 12.27 4.59
CA TYR A 39 -8.55 12.52 6.01
C TYR A 39 -9.10 11.23 6.60
N SER A 40 -8.28 10.60 7.44
CA SER A 40 -8.65 9.87 8.66
C SER A 40 -7.72 8.68 8.87
N ARG A 41 -7.36 8.49 10.14
CA ARG A 41 -6.71 7.32 10.75
C ARG A 41 -5.18 7.29 10.71
N THR A 42 -4.60 7.94 11.72
CA THR A 42 -3.46 7.43 12.48
C THR A 42 -3.54 8.05 13.88
N ALA A 43 -4.30 7.40 14.76
CA ALA A 43 -4.20 7.60 16.20
C ALA A 43 -3.53 6.34 16.76
N GLY A 44 -2.22 6.43 17.01
CA GLY A 44 -1.42 5.32 17.52
C GLY A 44 0.07 5.63 17.49
N SER A 45 0.70 5.69 18.66
CA SER A 45 2.09 6.12 18.97
C SER A 45 2.36 7.65 18.90
N GLY A 46 1.89 8.37 19.94
CA GLY A 46 2.01 9.84 20.04
C GLY A 46 3.44 10.38 20.20
N ALA A 47 4.41 9.58 20.65
CA ALA A 47 5.77 10.07 20.92
C ALA A 47 6.63 10.21 19.65
N GLY A 48 6.65 9.18 18.79
CA GLY A 48 7.48 9.16 17.57
C GLY A 48 7.00 10.15 16.50
N ALA A 49 5.68 10.26 16.32
CA ALA A 49 5.08 11.22 15.40
C ALA A 49 5.32 12.67 15.84
N ALA A 50 5.23 12.97 17.14
CA ALA A 50 5.52 14.29 17.67
C ALA A 50 6.97 14.71 17.42
N ASN A 51 7.94 13.81 17.62
CA ASN A 51 9.35 14.08 17.38
C ASN A 51 9.65 14.38 15.90
N LEU A 52 9.04 13.64 14.97
CA LEU A 52 9.19 13.88 13.53
C LEU A 52 8.58 15.22 13.09
N TRP A 53 7.46 15.64 13.69
CA TRP A 53 6.86 16.94 13.39
C TRP A 53 7.63 18.11 14.02
N ASN A 54 8.20 17.94 15.22
CA ASN A 54 9.10 18.93 15.85
C ASN A 54 10.34 19.15 14.98
N ALA A 55 10.91 18.06 14.48
CA ALA A 55 12.01 18.03 13.52
C ALA A 55 11.69 18.80 12.23
N ILE A 56 10.57 18.46 11.57
CA ILE A 56 10.13 19.12 10.33
C ILE A 56 9.87 20.62 10.57
N ALA A 57 9.27 20.99 11.70
CA ALA A 57 9.03 22.39 12.07
C ALA A 57 10.34 23.18 12.29
N LEU A 58 11.34 22.56 12.91
CA LEU A 58 12.66 23.16 13.08
C LEU A 58 13.38 23.33 11.73
N ILE A 59 13.35 22.33 10.85
CA ILE A 59 13.95 22.39 9.51
C ILE A 59 13.26 23.47 8.66
N ALA A 60 11.92 23.54 8.69
CA ALA A 60 11.15 24.56 8.00
C ALA A 60 11.51 25.98 8.48
N TYR A 61 11.65 26.17 9.80
CA TYR A 61 12.06 27.45 10.37
C TYR A 61 13.50 27.82 10.00
N ILE A 62 14.44 26.87 10.00
CA ILE A 62 15.83 27.11 9.54
C ILE A 62 15.83 27.56 8.08
N HIS A 63 15.03 26.93 7.22
CA HIS A 63 14.89 27.32 5.82
C HIS A 63 14.20 28.68 5.63
N GLU A 64 13.24 29.04 6.49
CA GLU A 64 12.49 30.30 6.42
C GLU A 64 13.32 31.51 6.90
N VAL A 65 14.26 31.30 7.83
CA VAL A 65 15.22 32.32 8.29
C VAL A 65 16.28 32.66 7.22
N ASP A 66 16.59 31.73 6.31
CA ASP A 66 17.47 32.00 5.15
C ASP A 66 16.73 32.65 3.95
N ALA A 67 15.39 32.63 3.95
CA ALA A 67 14.55 33.15 2.88
C ALA A 67 13.98 34.55 3.17
N MET A 68 14.81 35.52 3.57
CA MET A 68 14.44 36.95 3.51
C MET A 68 14.83 37.56 2.15
N PRO A 69 13.95 38.36 1.50
CA PRO A 69 14.20 38.82 0.15
C PRO A 69 15.33 39.87 0.12
N ARG A 70 16.42 39.57 -0.59
CA ARG A 70 17.40 40.58 -1.00
C ARG A 70 16.72 41.55 -1.97
N LYS A 71 16.53 42.80 -1.56
CA LYS A 71 16.05 43.87 -2.44
C LYS A 71 16.97 43.99 -3.66
N LYS A 72 16.37 43.98 -4.86
CA LYS A 72 17.03 44.28 -6.14
C LYS A 72 17.53 45.72 -6.15
N THR A 73 18.81 45.92 -6.44
CA THR A 73 19.36 47.20 -6.89
C THR A 73 20.21 46.96 -8.12
N SER A 74 19.84 47.60 -9.23
CA SER A 74 20.63 47.69 -10.47
C SER A 74 21.67 48.83 -10.37
N PRO A 75 22.72 48.83 -11.21
CA PRO A 75 24.07 49.22 -10.80
C PRO A 75 24.42 50.67 -11.16
N VAL A 76 25.18 51.33 -10.29
CA VAL A 76 26.10 52.42 -10.68
C VAL A 76 27.39 52.25 -9.89
N SER A 77 28.50 52.35 -10.63
CA SER A 77 29.90 52.25 -10.25
C SER A 77 30.39 53.38 -9.34
N GLU A 78 31.16 53.06 -8.29
CA GLU A 78 32.46 53.65 -7.91
C GLU A 78 32.96 53.14 -6.53
N PRO A 79 34.26 53.27 -6.18
CA PRO A 79 34.99 52.27 -5.41
C PRO A 79 34.82 52.34 -3.89
N VAL A 80 35.03 51.17 -3.28
CA VAL A 80 34.85 50.85 -1.85
C VAL A 80 35.98 51.45 -1.01
N GLU A 81 35.67 52.48 -0.22
CA GLU A 81 36.35 52.73 1.06
C GLU A 81 35.62 51.96 2.17
N THR A 82 36.39 51.33 3.06
CA THR A 82 35.87 50.43 4.10
C THR A 82 35.70 51.19 5.41
N PRO A 83 34.50 51.25 6.02
CA PRO A 83 34.40 51.60 7.44
C PRO A 83 33.94 50.41 8.28
N ALA A 84 34.78 50.13 9.28
CA ALA A 84 34.59 49.34 10.49
C ALA A 84 33.18 48.75 10.77
N ARG A 85 33.13 47.41 10.88
CA ARG A 85 32.01 46.64 11.45
C ARG A 85 31.68 47.12 12.87
N ARG A 86 30.68 47.99 13.02
CA ARG A 86 29.97 48.17 14.29
C ARG A 86 29.17 46.90 14.57
N ARG A 87 29.61 46.10 15.55
CA ARG A 87 28.83 44.99 16.14
C ARG A 87 27.50 45.57 16.65
N ARG A 88 26.39 45.32 15.94
CA ARG A 88 25.04 45.56 16.47
C ARG A 88 24.85 44.62 17.66
N ARG A 89 24.85 45.17 18.88
CA ARG A 89 24.34 44.50 20.08
C ARG A 89 22.87 44.19 19.85
N VAL A 90 22.52 42.92 19.69
CA VAL A 90 21.14 42.45 19.72
C VAL A 90 20.67 42.58 21.16
N VAL A 91 19.87 43.61 21.44
CA VAL A 91 19.21 43.77 22.74
C VAL A 91 18.12 42.71 22.83
N LYS A 92 18.28 41.70 23.72
CA LYS A 92 17.24 40.70 24.02
C LYS A 92 15.99 41.45 24.53
N ARG A 93 14.95 41.55 23.69
CA ARG A 93 13.64 42.10 24.07
C ARG A 93 13.06 41.16 25.13
N ARG A 94 12.93 41.62 26.38
CA ARG A 94 12.23 40.84 27.42
C ARG A 94 10.76 40.79 27.04
N VAL A 95 10.23 39.60 26.85
CA VAL A 95 8.79 39.40 26.64
C VAL A 95 8.11 39.69 27.98
N GLU A 96 7.26 40.71 28.04
CA GLU A 96 6.44 40.98 29.21
C GLU A 96 5.32 39.94 29.27
N VAL A 97 5.41 39.04 30.27
CA VAL A 97 4.44 37.98 30.48
C VAL A 97 3.32 38.50 31.39
N PRO A 98 2.06 38.50 30.94
CA PRO A 98 0.91 38.89 31.76
C PRO A 98 0.76 38.00 33.01
N SER A 99 0.12 38.53 34.04
CA SER A 99 -0.15 37.78 35.28
C SER A 99 -1.20 36.68 35.12
N ALA A 100 -2.00 36.72 34.05
CA ALA A 100 -2.98 35.70 33.70
C ALA A 100 -2.89 35.35 32.22
N LEU A 101 -2.91 34.05 31.91
CA LEU A 101 -2.87 33.54 30.54
C LEU A 101 -3.89 32.42 30.34
N PRO A 102 -4.46 32.27 29.13
CA PRO A 102 -5.19 31.07 28.76
C PRO A 102 -4.30 29.84 28.88
N ILE A 103 -4.89 28.70 29.23
CA ILE A 103 -4.19 27.42 29.35
C ILE A 103 -4.55 26.53 28.18
N LEU A 104 -3.55 25.87 27.62
CA LEU A 104 -3.73 24.70 26.77
C LEU A 104 -3.22 23.46 27.50
N PRO A 105 -4.14 22.57 27.93
CA PRO A 105 -3.79 21.26 28.43
C PRO A 105 -3.21 20.38 27.31
N VAL A 106 -1.99 19.90 27.49
CA VAL A 106 -1.28 19.03 26.54
C VAL A 106 -1.35 17.58 27.04
N ARG A 107 -1.53 16.64 26.12
CA ARG A 107 -1.52 15.18 26.37
C ARG A 107 -0.18 14.57 25.97
N ASP A 108 0.27 13.56 26.73
CA ASP A 108 1.39 12.66 26.41
C ASP A 108 2.75 13.31 26.11
N ASN A 109 2.93 14.61 26.35
CA ASN A 109 4.20 15.29 26.09
C ASN A 109 4.40 16.52 26.98
N VAL A 110 5.67 16.86 27.21
CA VAL A 110 6.10 18.03 27.97
C VAL A 110 6.92 18.93 27.04
N TYR A 111 6.55 20.20 26.98
CA TYR A 111 7.27 21.19 26.18
C TYR A 111 8.28 21.98 27.02
N PHE A 112 9.32 22.49 26.36
CA PHE A 112 10.42 23.20 27.01
C PHE A 112 10.58 24.63 26.47
N PRO A 113 11.26 25.53 27.20
CA PRO A 113 11.61 26.85 26.67
C PRO A 113 12.55 26.77 25.46
N ASN A 114 12.43 27.73 24.53
CA ASN A 114 13.21 27.84 23.30
C ASN A 114 13.03 26.71 22.29
N THR A 115 12.03 25.83 22.47
CA THR A 115 11.68 24.77 21.50
C THR A 115 10.42 25.14 20.71
N LEU A 116 10.31 24.60 19.49
CA LEU A 116 9.10 24.71 18.67
C LEU A 116 8.23 23.47 18.88
N ALA A 117 6.92 23.70 19.06
CA ALA A 117 5.97 22.68 19.42
C ALA A 117 4.71 22.78 18.53
N PRO A 118 4.55 21.93 17.51
CA PRO A 118 3.29 21.75 16.81
C PRO A 118 2.33 20.94 17.68
N VAL A 119 1.15 21.51 17.96
CA VAL A 119 0.08 20.88 18.74
C VAL A 119 -1.19 20.87 17.90
N LEU A 120 -1.88 19.72 17.90
CA LEU A 120 -3.23 19.61 17.33
C LEU A 120 -4.26 19.86 18.44
N VAL A 121 -5.13 20.84 18.23
CA VAL A 121 -6.15 21.25 19.19
C VAL A 121 -7.53 20.91 18.62
N GLY A 122 -8.30 20.09 19.33
CA GLY A 122 -9.63 19.65 18.87
C GLY A 122 -10.77 19.88 19.87
N ARG A 123 -10.48 20.17 21.14
CA ARG A 123 -11.52 20.40 22.16
C ARG A 123 -12.03 21.83 22.08
N GLU A 124 -13.35 22.03 22.20
CA GLU A 124 -13.96 23.37 22.09
C GLU A 124 -13.37 24.39 23.08
N LYS A 125 -13.22 24.02 24.37
CA LYS A 125 -12.59 24.89 25.39
C LYS A 125 -11.16 25.27 25.02
N SER A 126 -10.39 24.35 24.43
CA SER A 126 -9.01 24.59 24.00
C SER A 126 -8.92 25.43 22.73
N LEU A 127 -9.84 25.25 21.77
CA LEU A 127 -9.95 26.10 20.59
C LEU A 127 -10.24 27.55 20.99
N ARG A 128 -11.20 27.76 21.88
CA ARG A 128 -11.51 29.08 22.44
C ARG A 128 -10.33 29.71 23.18
N ALA A 129 -9.56 28.91 23.92
CA ALA A 129 -8.33 29.38 24.57
C ALA A 129 -7.31 29.90 23.55
N VAL A 130 -7.15 29.21 22.41
CA VAL A 130 -6.22 29.60 21.33
C VAL A 130 -6.70 30.87 20.63
N GLU A 131 -7.99 30.96 20.33
CA GLU A 131 -8.60 32.16 19.73
C GLU A 131 -8.42 33.38 20.65
N ALA A 132 -8.71 33.23 21.95
CA ALA A 132 -8.50 34.29 22.93
C ALA A 132 -7.03 34.71 23.03
N ALA A 133 -6.09 33.75 23.02
CA ALA A 133 -4.67 34.07 23.03
C ALA A 133 -4.23 34.80 21.75
N LEU A 134 -4.80 34.47 20.58
CA LEU A 134 -4.51 35.15 19.30
C LEU A 134 -4.99 36.61 19.29
N GLU A 135 -6.08 36.92 20.00
CA GLU A 135 -6.58 38.28 20.19
C GLU A 135 -5.71 39.12 21.14
N MET A 136 -4.97 38.47 22.06
CA MET A 136 -4.02 39.17 22.92
C MET A 136 -2.83 39.69 22.11
N HIS A 137 -2.39 40.92 22.41
CA HIS A 137 -1.28 41.58 21.69
C HIS A 137 0.05 40.78 21.69
N ASN A 138 0.28 39.93 22.70
CA ASN A 138 1.51 39.15 22.84
C ASN A 138 1.40 37.70 22.34
N LYS A 139 0.19 37.25 21.93
CA LYS A 139 -0.06 35.87 21.46
C LYS A 139 0.46 34.77 22.40
N LEU A 140 0.43 35.03 23.70
CA LEU A 140 0.98 34.14 24.73
C LEU A 140 -0.10 33.24 25.31
N MET A 141 0.31 32.04 25.67
CA MET A 141 -0.51 31.03 26.30
C MET A 141 0.36 30.17 27.23
N LEU A 142 -0.24 29.56 28.24
CA LEU A 142 0.45 28.57 29.09
C LEU A 142 0.17 27.15 28.57
N LEU A 143 1.23 26.44 28.20
CA LEU A 143 1.17 25.00 27.92
C LEU A 143 1.42 24.24 29.22
N VAL A 144 0.45 23.40 29.62
CA VAL A 144 0.56 22.59 30.83
C VAL A 144 0.24 21.14 30.50
N THR A 145 1.08 20.24 30.98
CA THR A 145 0.89 18.81 30.78
C THR A 145 -0.22 18.29 31.71
N GLN A 146 -1.05 17.38 31.21
CA GLN A 146 -2.04 16.66 32.01
C GLN A 146 -1.37 15.50 32.78
N ARG A 147 -1.77 15.29 34.04
CA ARG A 147 -1.35 14.15 34.86
C ARG A 147 -1.98 12.85 34.37
N ASP A 148 -3.27 12.91 34.04
CA ASP A 148 -4.03 11.80 33.46
C ASP A 148 -4.50 12.17 32.04
N VAL A 149 -4.08 11.36 31.08
CA VAL A 149 -4.32 11.56 29.65
C VAL A 149 -5.74 11.16 29.25
N THR A 150 -6.38 10.28 30.04
CA THR A 150 -7.72 9.73 29.79
C THR A 150 -8.82 10.77 30.01
N ILE A 151 -8.53 11.84 30.76
CA ILE A 151 -9.48 12.90 31.06
C ILE A 151 -9.66 13.81 29.82
N GLU A 152 -10.91 14.02 29.41
CA GLU A 152 -11.25 14.90 28.28
C GLU A 152 -11.35 16.36 28.69
N GLU A 153 -11.88 16.65 29.88
CA GLU A 153 -11.94 18.01 30.43
C GLU A 153 -11.13 18.08 31.73
N PRO A 154 -9.82 18.37 31.66
CA PRO A 154 -8.96 18.39 32.84
C PRO A 154 -9.28 19.60 33.72
N THR A 155 -9.40 19.34 35.01
CA THR A 155 -9.50 20.36 36.05
C THR A 155 -8.09 20.79 36.53
N LEU A 156 -7.99 21.74 37.45
CA LEU A 156 -6.69 22.18 38.01
C LEU A 156 -5.89 21.02 38.62
N GLU A 157 -6.57 20.09 39.30
CA GLU A 157 -5.94 18.96 39.99
C GLU A 157 -5.32 17.95 39.01
N ASP A 158 -5.86 17.90 37.79
CA ASP A 158 -5.42 17.04 36.71
C ASP A 158 -4.22 17.62 35.94
N LEU A 159 -3.77 18.82 36.28
CA LEU A 159 -2.65 19.50 35.62
C LEU A 159 -1.39 19.51 36.48
N PHE A 160 -0.23 19.52 35.83
CA PHE A 160 1.03 19.77 36.52
C PHE A 160 1.17 21.24 36.93
N GLU A 161 1.86 21.49 38.05
CA GLU A 161 2.02 22.84 38.59
C GLU A 161 2.96 23.71 37.75
N VAL A 162 3.91 23.10 37.04
CA VAL A 162 4.87 23.83 36.20
C VAL A 162 4.62 23.54 34.74
N GLY A 163 4.46 24.61 33.96
CA GLY A 163 4.30 24.58 32.51
C GLY A 163 5.23 25.55 31.81
N VAL A 164 5.01 25.72 30.50
CA VAL A 164 5.79 26.63 29.66
C VAL A 164 4.87 27.68 29.07
N VAL A 165 5.23 28.94 29.29
CA VAL A 165 4.64 30.07 28.55
C VAL A 165 5.15 29.98 27.12
N ALA A 166 4.24 29.88 26.16
CA ALA A 166 4.55 29.76 24.76
C ALA A 166 3.85 30.84 23.94
N GLU A 167 4.51 31.27 22.88
CA GLU A 167 3.97 32.20 21.89
C GLU A 167 3.43 31.44 20.69
N ILE A 168 2.23 31.81 20.24
CA ILE A 168 1.62 31.25 19.03
C ILE A 168 2.28 31.90 17.81
N LEU A 169 3.06 31.11 17.07
CA LEU A 169 3.67 31.55 15.81
C LEU A 169 2.67 31.43 14.66
N GLN A 170 1.92 30.33 14.63
CA GLN A 170 1.01 30.00 13.54
C GLN A 170 -0.17 29.18 14.06
N ALA A 171 -1.37 29.45 13.54
CA ALA A 171 -2.58 28.68 13.79
C ALA A 171 -3.32 28.48 12.46
N ILE A 172 -3.59 27.23 12.10
CA ILE A 172 -4.30 26.87 10.87
C ILE A 172 -5.50 26.00 11.24
N HIS A 173 -6.69 26.42 10.80
CA HIS A 173 -7.88 25.58 10.90
C HIS A 173 -7.82 24.45 9.88
N ALA A 174 -8.05 23.23 10.36
CA ALA A 174 -8.22 22.05 9.54
C ALA A 174 -9.71 21.84 9.16
N PRO A 175 -10.01 21.11 8.08
CA PRO A 175 -11.38 20.89 7.61
C PRO A 175 -12.25 20.05 8.56
N ASP A 176 -11.66 19.38 9.54
CA ASP A 176 -12.26 18.44 10.49
C ASP A 176 -12.63 19.09 11.83
N ASN A 177 -12.74 20.42 11.87
CA ASN A 177 -12.99 21.22 13.08
C ASN A 177 -11.85 21.16 14.12
N THR A 178 -10.65 20.74 13.73
CA THR A 178 -9.44 20.85 14.55
C THR A 178 -8.60 22.06 14.12
N MET A 179 -7.71 22.52 15.00
CA MET A 179 -6.76 23.59 14.71
C MET A 179 -5.34 23.09 14.96
N ARG A 180 -4.47 23.26 13.97
CA ARG A 180 -3.05 22.98 14.10
C ARG A 180 -2.31 24.26 14.46
N VAL A 181 -1.67 24.25 15.62
CA VAL A 181 -1.01 25.42 16.19
C VAL A 181 0.47 25.13 16.40
N VAL A 182 1.34 26.06 15.99
CA VAL A 182 2.79 25.98 16.24
C VAL A 182 3.15 26.99 17.32
N PHE A 183 3.63 26.47 18.44
CA PHE A 183 4.03 27.22 19.61
C PHE A 183 5.56 27.37 19.67
N ARG A 184 6.05 28.50 20.18
CA ARG A 184 7.43 28.71 20.60
C ARG A 184 7.49 28.84 22.11
N GLY A 185 8.17 27.92 22.79
CA GLY A 185 8.40 28.03 24.23
C GLY A 185 9.22 29.27 24.57
N VAL A 186 8.75 30.09 25.50
CA VAL A 186 9.41 31.34 25.93
C VAL A 186 10.13 31.13 27.25
N GLN A 187 9.40 30.73 28.29
CA GLN A 187 9.95 30.50 29.63
C GLN A 187 9.03 29.62 30.48
N ARG A 188 9.58 29.10 31.59
CA ARG A 188 8.80 28.33 32.58
C ARG A 188 7.88 29.26 33.37
N ALA A 189 6.72 28.75 33.76
CA ALA A 189 5.85 29.41 34.72
C ALA A 189 5.15 28.38 35.60
N ARG A 190 4.90 28.78 36.85
CA ARG A 190 4.07 28.02 37.78
C ARG A 190 2.61 28.44 37.64
N LEU A 191 1.74 27.46 37.54
CA LEU A 191 0.30 27.61 37.65
C LEU A 191 -0.05 27.87 39.11
N VAL A 192 -0.63 29.04 39.42
CA VAL A 192 -0.96 29.42 40.81
C VAL A 192 -2.42 29.14 41.15
N ALA A 193 -3.34 29.58 40.28
CA ALA A 193 -4.78 29.39 40.48
C ALA A 193 -5.54 29.58 39.17
N LEU A 194 -6.67 28.89 39.00
CA LEU A 194 -7.64 29.19 37.95
C LEU A 194 -8.41 30.47 38.30
N GLN A 195 -8.50 31.39 37.34
CA GLN A 195 -9.32 32.60 37.41
C GLN A 195 -10.69 32.40 36.78
N SER A 196 -10.77 31.61 35.71
CA SER A 196 -12.03 31.22 35.06
C SER A 196 -11.89 29.85 34.40
N ASP A 197 -12.98 29.11 34.32
CA ASP A 197 -13.10 27.83 33.58
C ASP A 197 -13.92 28.00 32.29
N GLU A 198 -14.89 28.93 32.28
CA GLU A 198 -15.68 29.24 31.10
C GLU A 198 -15.35 30.65 30.55
N PRO A 199 -15.33 30.85 29.21
CA PRO A 199 -15.55 29.86 28.16
C PRO A 199 -14.30 29.01 27.83
N TYR A 200 -13.18 29.26 28.50
CA TYR A 200 -11.92 28.50 28.44
C TYR A 200 -11.15 28.66 29.76
N LEU A 201 -10.20 27.75 30.02
CA LEU A 201 -9.34 27.79 31.21
C LEU A 201 -8.41 29.01 31.19
N LEU A 202 -8.59 29.92 32.14
CA LEU A 202 -7.76 31.08 32.38
C LEU A 202 -7.09 30.93 33.74
N ALA A 203 -5.76 30.99 33.82
CA ALA A 203 -5.05 30.88 35.08
C ALA A 203 -4.10 32.04 35.35
N ARG A 204 -3.96 32.33 36.64
CA ARG A 204 -2.89 33.17 37.17
C ARG A 204 -1.60 32.39 37.18
N ILE A 205 -0.56 32.99 36.60
CA ILE A 205 0.76 32.36 36.47
C ILE A 205 1.83 33.15 37.23
N ASP A 206 2.83 32.44 37.73
CA ASP A 206 4.04 33.01 38.30
C ASP A 206 5.26 32.60 37.44
N PRO A 207 5.83 33.52 36.64
CA PRO A 207 6.98 33.22 35.80
C PRO A 207 8.19 32.77 36.62
N ILE A 208 8.77 31.62 36.26
CA ILE A 208 9.99 31.13 36.90
C ILE A 208 11.18 31.72 36.13
N PRO A 209 12.01 32.59 36.74
CA PRO A 209 13.09 33.25 36.03
C PRO A 209 14.19 32.26 35.65
N THR A 210 14.37 32.04 34.34
CA THR A 210 15.49 31.23 33.82
C THR A 210 16.81 31.99 33.99
N ARG A 211 17.69 31.49 34.86
CA ARG A 211 19.07 32.00 35.00
C ARG A 211 20.03 30.95 34.45
N GLU A 212 20.84 31.36 33.48
CA GLU A 212 21.96 30.53 33.03
C GLU A 212 23.00 30.44 34.14
N ALA A 213 23.49 29.23 34.39
CA ALA A 213 24.60 29.02 35.32
C ALA A 213 25.92 29.46 34.67
N LYS A 214 26.86 29.89 35.50
CA LYS A 214 28.24 30.11 35.03
C LYS A 214 28.83 28.77 34.64
N LEU A 215 29.56 28.75 33.52
CA LEU A 215 30.33 27.59 33.11
C LEU A 215 31.41 27.33 34.17
N THR A 216 31.30 26.16 34.79
CA THR A 216 32.27 25.59 35.72
C THR A 216 32.71 24.24 35.15
N THR A 217 33.87 23.74 35.56
CA THR A 217 34.38 22.46 35.06
C THR A 217 33.38 21.32 35.24
N ASP A 218 32.65 21.28 36.36
CA ASP A 218 31.57 20.32 36.61
C ASP A 218 30.44 20.41 35.59
N ILE A 219 29.97 21.63 35.29
CA ILE A 219 28.85 21.86 34.36
C ILE A 219 29.28 21.52 32.93
N GLU A 220 30.50 21.85 32.54
CA GLU A 220 31.04 21.47 31.23
C GLU A 220 31.15 19.95 31.07
N ALA A 221 31.58 19.24 32.13
CA ALA A 221 31.61 17.77 32.12
C ALA A 221 30.20 17.18 31.98
N LEU A 222 29.23 17.69 32.74
CA LEU A 222 27.83 17.25 32.64
C LEU A 222 27.23 17.52 31.25
N MET A 223 27.53 18.69 30.64
CA MET A 223 27.10 19.01 29.28
C MET A 223 27.67 18.01 28.27
N ARG A 224 28.97 17.71 28.33
CA ARG A 224 29.59 16.72 27.43
C ARG A 224 28.97 15.35 27.58
N SER A 225 28.82 14.86 28.81
CA SER A 225 28.17 13.56 29.06
C SER A 225 26.73 13.52 28.56
N ALA A 226 25.96 14.60 28.73
CA ALA A 226 24.59 14.66 28.22
C ALA A 226 24.54 14.62 26.69
N VAL A 227 25.46 15.31 26.01
CA VAL A 227 25.56 15.31 24.54
C VAL A 227 25.99 13.94 24.03
N GLU A 228 27.04 13.34 24.60
CA GLU A 228 27.55 12.01 24.21
C GLU A 228 26.46 10.93 24.32
N MET A 229 25.77 10.86 25.47
CA MET A 229 24.68 9.89 25.65
C MET A 229 23.50 10.16 24.71
N PHE A 230 23.16 11.44 24.46
CA PHE A 230 22.08 11.77 23.53
C PHE A 230 22.44 11.42 22.08
N GLU A 231 23.69 11.65 21.66
CA GLU A 231 24.20 11.24 20.35
C GLU A 231 24.08 9.73 20.15
N GLU A 232 24.46 8.96 21.18
CA GLU A 232 24.38 7.50 21.15
C GLU A 232 22.93 7.02 21.06
N ILE A 233 22.01 7.57 21.87
CA ILE A 233 20.58 7.28 21.78
C ILE A 233 20.03 7.64 20.38
N ALA A 234 20.36 8.82 19.86
CA ALA A 234 19.91 9.28 18.55
C ALA A 234 20.44 8.42 17.39
N SER A 235 21.61 7.80 17.53
CA SER A 235 22.15 6.90 16.50
C SER A 235 21.33 5.60 16.34
N HIS A 236 20.60 5.19 17.39
CA HIS A 236 19.76 3.99 17.40
C HIS A 236 18.29 4.30 17.10
N GLU A 237 17.88 5.57 17.20
CA GLU A 237 16.48 5.99 17.05
C GLU A 237 16.24 6.88 15.82
N ARG A 238 15.50 6.35 14.84
CA ARG A 238 15.27 7.03 13.54
C ARG A 238 14.40 8.29 13.60
N SER A 239 13.75 8.57 14.74
CA SER A 239 12.86 9.73 14.89
C SER A 239 13.58 11.04 15.16
N ILE A 240 14.88 11.01 15.45
CA ILE A 240 15.68 12.21 15.74
C ILE A 240 16.50 12.57 14.49
N PRO A 241 16.26 13.74 13.85
CA PRO A 241 17.03 14.14 12.68
C PRO A 241 18.49 14.45 13.04
N PRO A 242 19.44 14.14 12.14
CA PRO A 242 20.85 14.48 12.33
C PRO A 242 21.11 15.99 12.54
N GLU A 243 20.29 16.87 11.96
CA GLU A 243 20.49 18.33 12.13
C GLU A 243 20.26 18.79 13.58
N VAL A 244 19.36 18.12 14.32
CA VAL A 244 19.07 18.43 15.72
C VAL A 244 20.28 18.08 16.59
N VAL A 245 20.85 16.89 16.37
CA VAL A 245 22.05 16.42 17.07
C VAL A 245 23.22 17.39 16.85
N ALA A 246 23.47 17.75 15.60
CA ALA A 246 24.52 18.73 15.25
C ALA A 246 24.30 20.08 15.94
N THR A 247 23.04 20.56 16.02
CA THR A 247 22.72 21.85 16.67
C THR A 247 23.01 21.80 18.17
N ILE A 248 22.67 20.70 18.85
CA ILE A 248 22.89 20.51 20.29
C ILE A 248 24.39 20.47 20.61
N ALA A 249 25.21 19.80 19.79
CA ALA A 249 26.65 19.68 19.98
C ALA A 249 27.39 21.04 20.04
N TYR A 250 26.88 22.07 19.37
CA TYR A 250 27.48 23.42 19.38
C TYR A 250 26.90 24.36 20.47
N MET A 251 25.90 23.93 21.25
CA MET A 251 25.28 24.79 22.26
C MET A 251 26.19 25.04 23.47
N GLN A 252 26.39 26.32 23.82
CA GLN A 252 27.23 26.75 24.94
C GLN A 252 26.44 27.17 26.19
N GLU A 253 25.11 27.24 26.07
CA GLU A 253 24.21 27.66 27.15
C GLU A 253 23.72 26.41 27.90
N PRO A 254 24.19 26.14 29.14
CA PRO A 254 23.93 24.86 29.83
C PRO A 254 22.44 24.63 30.10
N GLY A 255 21.70 25.69 30.43
CA GLY A 255 20.28 25.56 30.71
C GLY A 255 19.45 25.28 29.46
N ARG A 256 19.79 25.95 28.35
CA ARG A 256 19.17 25.71 27.05
C ARG A 256 19.52 24.34 26.47
N LEU A 257 20.75 23.88 26.66
CA LEU A 257 21.19 22.54 26.25
C LEU A 257 20.35 21.46 26.94
N ALA A 258 20.20 21.56 28.26
CA ALA A 258 19.38 20.61 29.03
C ALA A 258 17.92 20.58 28.52
N ASP A 259 17.34 21.74 28.26
CA ASP A 259 15.96 21.87 27.78
C ASP A 259 15.77 21.30 26.37
N THR A 260 16.74 21.52 25.49
CA THR A 260 16.68 21.04 24.10
C THR A 260 16.83 19.52 24.06
N ILE A 261 17.78 18.96 24.80
CA ILE A 261 17.97 17.51 24.89
C ILE A 261 16.74 16.84 25.49
N ALA A 262 16.21 17.36 26.60
CA ALA A 262 15.03 16.79 27.25
C ALA A 262 13.76 16.80 26.36
N HIS A 263 13.64 17.80 25.49
CA HIS A 263 12.54 17.88 24.54
C HIS A 263 12.59 16.74 23.51
N PHE A 264 13.74 16.51 22.88
CA PHE A 264 13.89 15.51 21.82
C PHE A 264 14.17 14.09 22.32
N ALA A 265 14.70 13.93 23.53
CA ALA A 265 14.99 12.61 24.08
C ALA A 265 13.69 11.77 24.24
N PRO A 266 13.75 10.45 24.02
CA PRO A 266 12.61 9.52 24.11
C PRO A 266 12.23 9.19 25.56
N LEU A 267 12.23 10.18 26.45
CA LEU A 267 11.92 10.00 27.87
C LEU A 267 10.41 9.99 28.10
N ARG A 268 9.96 9.27 29.13
CA ARG A 268 8.57 9.33 29.62
C ARG A 268 8.20 10.76 30.00
N PHE A 269 6.95 11.16 29.76
CA PHE A 269 6.48 12.52 30.06
C PHE A 269 6.65 12.87 31.55
N THR A 270 6.50 11.90 32.46
CA THR A 270 6.75 12.08 33.90
C THR A 270 8.20 12.45 34.21
N ASP A 271 9.15 11.87 33.48
CA ASP A 271 10.57 12.13 33.66
C ASP A 271 10.96 13.46 33.00
N LYS A 272 10.39 13.78 31.83
CA LYS A 272 10.50 15.12 31.22
C LYS A 272 9.95 16.21 32.14
N GLN A 273 8.85 15.95 32.83
CA GLN A 273 8.24 16.89 33.76
C GLN A 273 9.17 17.19 34.95
N LYS A 274 9.86 16.18 35.50
CA LYS A 274 10.88 16.39 36.55
C LYS A 274 11.99 17.32 36.08
N VAL A 275 12.46 17.16 34.83
CA VAL A 275 13.48 18.04 34.23
C VAL A 275 12.93 19.46 34.04
N LEU A 276 11.65 19.61 33.68
CA LEU A 276 11.00 20.92 33.55
C LEU A 276 10.90 21.64 34.91
N GLU A 277 10.55 20.91 35.97
CA GLU A 277 10.37 21.41 37.34
C GLU A 277 11.70 21.76 38.03
N THR A 278 12.80 21.12 37.62
CA THR A 278 14.13 21.37 38.20
C THR A 278 14.69 22.72 37.72
N VAL A 279 14.62 23.73 38.58
CA VAL A 279 15.06 25.10 38.27
C VAL A 279 16.60 25.27 38.24
N PRO A 280 17.37 24.72 39.20
CA PRO A 280 18.83 24.89 39.19
C PRO A 280 19.48 24.15 38.01
N VAL A 281 20.29 24.86 37.22
CA VAL A 281 20.85 24.32 35.96
C VAL A 281 21.73 23.09 36.20
N LYS A 282 22.56 23.09 37.26
CA LYS A 282 23.45 21.97 37.58
C LYS A 282 22.65 20.72 37.95
N GLU A 283 21.71 20.84 38.89
CA GLU A 283 20.82 19.74 39.32
C GLU A 283 19.98 19.21 38.16
N ARG A 284 19.53 20.10 37.27
CA ARG A 284 18.78 19.71 36.07
C ARG A 284 19.64 18.91 35.09
N LEU A 285 20.89 19.30 34.88
CA LEU A 285 21.85 18.54 34.06
C LEU A 285 22.18 17.19 34.69
N GLU A 286 22.37 17.13 36.01
CA GLU A 286 22.59 15.87 36.74
C GLU A 286 21.39 14.93 36.60
N THR A 287 20.18 15.47 36.77
CA THR A 287 18.92 14.72 36.59
C THR A 287 18.80 14.22 35.15
N LEU A 288 19.07 15.07 34.15
CA LEU A 288 19.02 14.70 32.75
C LEU A 288 20.04 13.61 32.42
N VAL A 289 21.29 13.74 32.87
CA VAL A 289 22.34 12.74 32.67
C VAL A 289 21.95 11.39 33.27
N HIS A 290 21.35 11.39 34.46
CA HIS A 290 20.86 10.16 35.09
C HIS A 290 19.75 9.49 34.27
N LEU A 291 18.79 10.27 33.77
CA LEU A 291 17.70 9.76 32.92
C LEU A 291 18.22 9.22 31.57
N LEU A 292 19.13 9.96 30.92
CA LEU A 292 19.73 9.53 29.65
C LEU A 292 20.55 8.25 29.81
N ARG A 293 21.28 8.07 30.93
CA ARG A 293 22.01 6.83 31.20
C ARG A 293 21.07 5.63 31.27
N HIS A 294 19.98 5.74 32.04
CA HIS A 294 19.00 4.67 32.12
C HIS A 294 18.39 4.35 30.75
N GLU A 295 18.06 5.39 29.96
CA GLU A 295 17.51 5.19 28.62
C GLU A 295 18.51 4.51 27.68
N LEU A 296 19.79 4.91 27.75
CA LEU A 296 20.85 4.28 26.98
C LEU A 296 21.01 2.78 27.32
N GLU A 297 20.97 2.42 28.60
CA GLU A 297 21.00 1.00 29.04
C GLU A 297 19.84 0.19 28.45
N VAL A 298 18.65 0.78 28.36
CA VAL A 298 17.47 0.16 27.73
C VAL A 298 17.71 -0.02 26.23
N VAL A 299 18.21 1.00 25.53
CA VAL A 299 18.51 0.95 24.10
C VAL A 299 19.55 -0.13 23.79
N GLU A 300 20.63 -0.20 24.56
CA GLU A 300 21.67 -1.23 24.43
C GLU A 300 21.14 -2.65 24.71
N LEU A 301 20.26 -2.81 25.71
CA LEU A 301 19.64 -4.09 26.01
C LEU A 301 18.71 -4.53 24.88
N GLN A 302 17.89 -3.61 24.35
CA GLN A 302 17.04 -3.90 23.20
C GLN A 302 17.87 -4.32 21.98
N GLN A 303 19.02 -3.68 21.74
CA GLN A 303 19.92 -4.08 20.67
C GLN A 303 20.50 -5.48 20.89
N ARG A 304 21.02 -5.77 22.09
CA ARG A 304 21.52 -7.13 22.42
C ARG A 304 20.45 -8.20 22.28
N ILE A 305 19.20 -7.90 22.67
CA ILE A 305 18.08 -8.83 22.49
C ILE A 305 17.80 -9.02 21.00
N ARG A 306 17.75 -7.94 20.20
CA ARG A 306 17.60 -8.06 18.74
C ARG A 306 18.70 -8.93 18.16
N ASP A 307 19.97 -8.61 18.42
CA ASP A 307 21.11 -9.35 17.89
C ASP A 307 21.09 -10.83 18.30
N ARG A 308 20.69 -11.15 19.54
CA ARG A 308 20.54 -12.54 19.99
C ARG A 308 19.39 -13.26 19.30
N VAL A 309 18.23 -12.60 19.17
CA VAL A 309 17.06 -13.15 18.46
C VAL A 309 17.40 -13.39 16.98
N GLU A 310 18.17 -12.49 16.37
CA GLU A 310 18.66 -12.65 15.00
C GLU A 310 19.68 -13.78 14.84
N GLN A 311 20.48 -14.07 15.88
CA GLN A 311 21.44 -15.18 15.86
C GLN A 311 20.80 -16.54 16.17
N GLU A 312 19.80 -16.59 17.06
CA GLU A 312 19.10 -17.83 17.44
C GLU A 312 18.07 -18.26 16.37
N LEU A 313 17.46 -17.31 15.67
CA LEU A 313 16.60 -17.58 14.53
C LEU A 313 17.43 -17.55 13.25
N GLY A 314 17.87 -18.72 12.76
CA GLY A 314 18.42 -18.81 11.41
C GLY A 314 17.44 -18.23 10.38
N ASP A 315 17.93 -17.71 9.24
CA ASP A 315 17.14 -16.91 8.28
C ASP A 315 15.73 -17.47 7.99
N THR A 316 15.59 -18.80 7.94
CA THR A 316 14.32 -19.51 7.72
C THR A 316 13.34 -19.44 8.90
N GLN A 317 13.82 -19.46 10.15
CA GLN A 317 13.00 -19.30 11.36
C GLN A 317 12.70 -17.83 11.66
N ARG A 318 13.61 -16.92 11.30
CA ARG A 318 13.39 -15.47 11.41
C ARG A 318 12.21 -15.03 10.56
N GLU A 319 12.14 -15.52 9.32
CA GLU A 319 11.03 -15.20 8.42
C GLU A 319 9.70 -15.79 8.93
N TYR A 320 9.73 -17.01 9.47
CA TYR A 320 8.57 -17.65 10.09
C TYR A 320 8.07 -16.88 11.34
N TYR A 321 8.97 -16.51 12.24
CA TYR A 321 8.62 -15.83 13.50
C TYR A 321 8.21 -14.37 13.28
N LEU A 322 8.85 -13.64 12.37
CA LEU A 322 8.44 -12.28 12.00
C LEU A 322 7.07 -12.27 11.33
N ARG A 323 6.75 -13.27 10.49
CA ARG A 323 5.41 -13.43 9.91
C ARG A 323 4.37 -13.73 11.01
N GLU A 324 4.70 -14.58 11.97
CA GLU A 324 3.78 -14.91 13.07
C GLU A 324 3.60 -13.73 14.04
N GLN A 325 4.65 -12.95 14.34
CA GLN A 325 4.53 -11.74 15.16
C GLN A 325 3.78 -10.60 14.46
N LEU A 326 4.00 -10.40 13.15
CA LEU A 326 3.17 -9.48 12.36
C LEU A 326 1.70 -9.91 12.42
N LYS A 327 1.42 -11.20 12.30
CA LYS A 327 0.06 -11.78 12.37
C LYS A 327 -0.59 -11.57 13.75
N ILE A 328 0.18 -11.60 14.83
CA ILE A 328 -0.29 -11.35 16.20
C ILE A 328 -0.48 -9.84 16.43
N ILE A 329 0.48 -9.00 16.05
CA ILE A 329 0.39 -7.53 16.18
C ILE A 329 -0.79 -7.00 15.37
N GLN A 330 -1.01 -7.50 14.15
CA GLN A 330 -2.16 -7.13 13.32
C GLN A 330 -3.49 -7.63 13.89
N ARG A 331 -3.53 -8.80 14.54
CA ARG A 331 -4.72 -9.29 15.27
C ARG A 331 -5.03 -8.48 16.51
N GLU A 332 -4.01 -8.06 17.28
CA GLU A 332 -4.18 -7.26 18.49
C GLU A 332 -4.49 -5.78 18.18
N LEU A 333 -4.04 -5.25 17.04
CA LEU A 333 -4.35 -3.88 16.59
C LEU A 333 -5.78 -3.74 16.03
N GLY A 334 -6.56 -4.80 15.92
CA GLY A 334 -7.96 -4.74 15.48
C GLY A 334 -8.15 -4.32 14.01
N GLU A 335 -7.07 -4.13 13.26
CA GLU A 335 -7.10 -3.96 11.81
C GLU A 335 -7.32 -5.35 11.18
N ARG A 336 -8.59 -5.71 10.98
CA ARG A 336 -8.92 -6.55 9.82
C ARG A 336 -8.57 -5.73 8.58
N ASP A 337 -7.31 -5.80 8.21
CA ASP A 337 -6.86 -5.27 6.94
C ASP A 337 -7.45 -6.21 5.88
N ASP A 338 -8.57 -5.80 5.26
CA ASP A 338 -9.33 -6.58 4.28
C ASP A 338 -8.41 -7.16 3.19
N ARG A 339 -7.27 -6.53 2.94
CA ARG A 339 -6.20 -6.97 2.04
C ARG A 339 -5.51 -8.27 2.46
N PHE A 340 -5.13 -8.40 3.73
CA PHE A 340 -4.52 -9.66 4.22
C PHE A 340 -5.56 -10.77 4.29
N SER A 341 -6.82 -10.42 4.60
CA SER A 341 -7.94 -11.36 4.50
C SER A 341 -8.14 -11.84 3.05
N GLU A 342 -8.11 -10.94 2.06
CA GLU A 342 -8.25 -11.26 0.63
C GLU A 342 -7.11 -12.17 0.15
N VAL A 343 -5.85 -11.85 0.49
CA VAL A 343 -4.68 -12.65 0.10
C VAL A 343 -4.75 -14.06 0.68
N GLU A 344 -5.08 -14.19 1.98
CA GLU A 344 -5.23 -15.50 2.62
C GLU A 344 -6.42 -16.29 2.07
N GLU A 345 -7.52 -15.61 1.72
CA GLU A 345 -8.66 -16.25 1.05
C GLU A 345 -8.27 -16.83 -0.30
N TYR A 346 -7.53 -16.08 -1.13
CA TYR A 346 -7.02 -16.61 -2.40
C TYR A 346 -6.10 -17.81 -2.18
N ARG A 347 -5.15 -17.76 -1.23
CA ARG A 347 -4.27 -18.90 -0.91
C ARG A 347 -5.08 -20.14 -0.51
N LYS A 348 -6.08 -19.97 0.35
CA LYS A 348 -6.96 -21.05 0.78
C LYS A 348 -7.75 -21.64 -0.40
N ARG A 349 -8.38 -20.78 -1.21
CA ARG A 349 -9.14 -21.22 -2.39
C ARG A 349 -8.26 -21.93 -3.42
N ILE A 350 -7.01 -21.50 -3.62
CA ILE A 350 -6.04 -22.19 -4.50
C ILE A 350 -5.77 -23.60 -3.96
N ALA A 351 -5.51 -23.74 -2.66
CA ALA A 351 -5.28 -25.05 -2.04
C ALA A 351 -6.49 -25.99 -2.14
N GLU A 352 -7.72 -25.45 -2.08
CA GLU A 352 -8.97 -26.23 -2.16
C GLU A 352 -9.43 -26.50 -3.61
N SER A 353 -8.95 -25.72 -4.59
CA SER A 353 -9.43 -25.78 -6.00
C SER A 353 -9.11 -27.09 -6.73
N GLY A 354 -8.10 -27.84 -6.27
CA GLY A 354 -7.63 -29.04 -6.95
C GLY A 354 -6.85 -28.78 -8.23
N MET A 355 -6.28 -27.57 -8.40
CA MET A 355 -5.35 -27.26 -9.49
C MET A 355 -4.13 -28.20 -9.48
N PRO A 356 -3.60 -28.58 -10.66
CA PRO A 356 -2.28 -29.19 -10.79
C PRO A 356 -1.18 -28.36 -10.12
N GLU A 357 -0.12 -29.02 -9.63
CA GLU A 357 0.93 -28.38 -8.83
C GLU A 357 1.65 -27.24 -9.57
N ASP A 358 1.94 -27.43 -10.86
CA ASP A 358 2.56 -26.43 -11.73
C ASP A 358 1.68 -25.19 -11.95
N ILE A 359 0.37 -25.38 -11.98
CA ILE A 359 -0.63 -24.31 -12.12
C ILE A 359 -0.85 -23.59 -10.78
N ALA A 360 -0.93 -24.35 -9.69
CA ALA A 360 -1.05 -23.80 -8.34
C ALA A 360 0.16 -22.92 -7.98
N GLU A 361 1.39 -23.35 -8.33
CA GLU A 361 2.60 -22.54 -8.10
C GLU A 361 2.54 -21.20 -8.85
N ARG A 362 2.02 -21.19 -10.08
CA ARG A 362 1.83 -19.95 -10.87
C ARG A 362 0.78 -19.03 -10.24
N ALA A 363 -0.35 -19.58 -9.81
CA ALA A 363 -1.38 -18.81 -9.12
C ALA A 363 -0.84 -18.20 -7.82
N LEU A 364 -0.07 -18.97 -7.03
CA LEU A 364 0.58 -18.48 -5.82
C LEU A 364 1.59 -17.35 -6.08
N LYS A 365 2.38 -17.43 -7.17
CA LYS A 365 3.27 -16.33 -7.58
C LYS A 365 2.51 -15.03 -7.87
N GLU A 366 1.33 -15.12 -8.46
CA GLU A 366 0.47 -13.95 -8.71
C GLU A 366 -0.18 -13.42 -7.41
N VAL A 367 -0.52 -14.30 -6.46
CA VAL A 367 -0.96 -13.88 -5.12
C VAL A 367 0.15 -13.15 -4.36
N ASP A 368 1.38 -13.66 -4.39
CA ASP A 368 2.54 -12.99 -3.76
C ASP A 368 2.84 -11.63 -4.42
N ARG A 369 2.54 -11.49 -5.72
CA ARG A 369 2.63 -10.23 -6.44
C ARG A 369 1.53 -9.26 -5.99
N LEU A 370 0.29 -9.74 -5.83
CA LEU A 370 -0.84 -8.96 -5.29
C LEU A 370 -0.55 -8.44 -3.87
N GLU A 371 0.07 -9.26 -3.02
CA GLU A 371 0.45 -8.92 -1.65
C GLU A 371 1.49 -7.78 -1.58
N LYS A 372 2.32 -7.61 -2.62
CA LYS A 372 3.35 -6.55 -2.67
C LYS A 372 2.84 -5.25 -3.30
N MET A 373 1.69 -5.26 -3.99
CA MET A 373 1.20 -4.11 -4.77
C MET A 373 0.40 -3.10 -3.93
N PRO A 374 0.54 -1.79 -4.18
CA PRO A 374 -0.29 -0.76 -3.54
C PRO A 374 -1.79 -0.92 -3.83
N PHE A 375 -2.63 -0.57 -2.85
CA PHE A 375 -4.09 -0.61 -2.98
C PHE A 375 -4.58 0.35 -4.09
N GLY A 376 -5.51 -0.12 -4.93
CA GLY A 376 -6.07 0.67 -6.04
C GLY A 376 -5.23 0.72 -7.32
N SER A 377 -4.10 -0.01 -7.41
CA SER A 377 -3.35 -0.13 -8.66
C SER A 377 -4.20 -0.81 -9.75
N PRO A 378 -4.23 -0.29 -11.00
CA PRO A 378 -4.86 -0.96 -12.13
C PRO A 378 -4.34 -2.39 -12.34
N GLU A 379 -3.06 -2.63 -12.04
CA GLU A 379 -2.41 -3.94 -12.15
C GLU A 379 -2.97 -4.94 -11.12
N ALA A 380 -3.29 -4.48 -9.91
CA ALA A 380 -3.91 -5.32 -8.89
C ALA A 380 -5.31 -5.78 -9.30
N SER A 381 -6.08 -4.94 -10.01
CA SER A 381 -7.38 -5.33 -10.57
C SER A 381 -7.27 -6.43 -11.63
N VAL A 382 -6.23 -6.35 -12.48
CA VAL A 382 -5.95 -7.39 -13.49
C VAL A 382 -5.57 -8.70 -12.83
N ILE A 383 -4.74 -8.67 -11.79
CA ILE A 383 -4.34 -9.88 -11.06
C ILE A 383 -5.54 -10.52 -10.34
N ARG A 384 -6.39 -9.73 -9.68
CA ARG A 384 -7.64 -10.25 -9.07
C ARG A 384 -8.52 -10.95 -10.08
N THR A 385 -8.78 -10.29 -11.21
CA THR A 385 -9.61 -10.85 -12.29
C THR A 385 -9.01 -12.16 -12.81
N TYR A 386 -7.69 -12.23 -12.95
CA TYR A 386 -6.99 -13.44 -13.35
C TYR A 386 -7.14 -14.57 -12.31
N LEU A 387 -6.89 -14.28 -11.03
CA LEU A 387 -7.06 -15.26 -9.95
C LEU A 387 -8.50 -15.76 -9.84
N ASP A 388 -9.48 -14.88 -10.00
CA ASP A 388 -10.90 -15.23 -10.02
C ASP A 388 -11.27 -16.13 -11.20
N VAL A 389 -10.73 -15.84 -12.39
CA VAL A 389 -10.90 -16.72 -13.55
C VAL A 389 -10.30 -18.09 -13.25
N MET A 390 -9.04 -18.15 -12.82
CA MET A 390 -8.35 -19.40 -12.48
C MET A 390 -9.14 -20.22 -11.46
N LEU A 391 -9.59 -19.60 -10.37
CA LEU A 391 -10.33 -20.28 -9.29
C LEU A 391 -11.75 -20.69 -9.67
N SER A 392 -12.33 -20.06 -10.71
CA SER A 392 -13.66 -20.41 -11.19
C SER A 392 -13.68 -21.56 -12.21
N LEU A 393 -12.51 -22.04 -12.63
CA LEU A 393 -12.42 -23.16 -13.56
C LEU A 393 -12.56 -24.49 -12.83
N PRO A 394 -13.24 -25.48 -13.44
CA PRO A 394 -13.44 -26.79 -12.83
C PRO A 394 -12.20 -27.67 -13.02
N TRP A 395 -11.19 -27.50 -12.16
CA TRP A 395 -9.95 -28.30 -12.22
C TRP A 395 -10.17 -29.76 -11.83
N ARG A 396 -10.98 -29.99 -10.79
CA ARG A 396 -11.29 -31.33 -10.25
C ARG A 396 -12.77 -31.70 -10.35
N GLU A 397 -13.66 -30.72 -10.35
CA GLU A 397 -15.10 -30.95 -10.30
C GLU A 397 -15.61 -31.58 -11.60
N GLN A 398 -16.22 -32.76 -11.51
CA GLN A 398 -16.77 -33.51 -12.64
C GLN A 398 -18.11 -34.13 -12.28
N THR A 399 -19.02 -34.25 -13.26
CA THR A 399 -20.27 -35.00 -13.08
C THR A 399 -20.00 -36.50 -13.12
N GLU A 400 -20.79 -37.27 -12.36
CA GLU A 400 -20.78 -38.73 -12.50
C GLU A 400 -21.40 -39.13 -13.84
N ASP A 401 -20.61 -39.84 -14.65
CA ASP A 401 -21.07 -40.34 -15.95
C ASP A 401 -22.07 -41.50 -15.77
N ARG A 402 -23.25 -41.35 -16.37
CA ARG A 402 -24.25 -42.42 -16.48
C ARG A 402 -24.34 -42.88 -17.93
N VAL A 403 -23.66 -43.97 -18.25
CA VAL A 403 -23.67 -44.52 -19.62
C VAL A 403 -24.53 -45.79 -19.66
N ASP A 404 -25.85 -45.61 -19.56
CA ASP A 404 -26.84 -46.63 -19.85
C ASP A 404 -27.47 -46.37 -21.23
N ILE A 405 -27.26 -47.29 -22.16
CA ILE A 405 -27.74 -47.17 -23.55
C ILE A 405 -29.27 -47.30 -23.60
N THR A 406 -29.86 -48.12 -22.74
CA THR A 406 -31.31 -48.32 -22.68
C THR A 406 -32.00 -47.07 -22.15
N GLU A 407 -31.47 -46.48 -21.09
CA GLU A 407 -31.96 -45.20 -20.56
C GLU A 407 -31.75 -44.06 -21.57
N ALA A 408 -30.58 -44.01 -22.22
CA ALA A 408 -30.30 -43.01 -23.26
C ALA A 408 -31.29 -43.10 -24.43
N ALA A 409 -31.65 -44.31 -24.87
CA ALA A 409 -32.65 -44.51 -25.92
C ALA A 409 -34.03 -43.97 -25.50
N GLN A 410 -34.44 -44.24 -24.26
CA GLN A 410 -35.70 -43.71 -23.72
C GLN A 410 -35.72 -42.19 -23.67
N ILE A 411 -34.65 -41.55 -23.18
CA ILE A 411 -34.54 -40.08 -23.11
C ILE A 411 -34.57 -39.46 -24.51
N LEU A 412 -33.87 -40.06 -25.48
CA LEU A 412 -33.87 -39.58 -26.86
C LEU A 412 -35.26 -39.71 -27.51
N ASP A 413 -36.00 -40.77 -27.20
CA ASP A 413 -37.37 -40.99 -27.68
C ASP A 413 -38.40 -40.09 -26.99
N GLU A 414 -38.21 -39.77 -25.71
CA GLU A 414 -39.03 -38.81 -24.95
C GLU A 414 -38.88 -37.39 -25.49
N ASP A 415 -37.63 -36.94 -25.69
CA ASP A 415 -37.33 -35.55 -26.04
C ASP A 415 -37.54 -35.23 -27.54
N HIS A 416 -37.51 -36.24 -28.41
CA HIS A 416 -37.59 -36.04 -29.87
C HIS A 416 -38.50 -37.07 -30.52
N TYR A 417 -39.52 -36.61 -31.26
CA TYR A 417 -40.33 -37.51 -32.07
C TYR A 417 -39.64 -37.84 -33.41
N GLY A 418 -39.65 -39.12 -33.83
CA GLY A 418 -39.02 -39.53 -35.09
C GLY A 418 -37.50 -39.66 -35.02
N LEU A 419 -36.79 -39.18 -36.04
CA LEU A 419 -35.31 -39.19 -36.15
C LEU A 419 -34.64 -40.56 -35.92
N LYS A 420 -35.31 -41.67 -36.29
CA LYS A 420 -34.83 -43.04 -36.00
C LYS A 420 -33.37 -43.26 -36.38
N LYS A 421 -32.99 -42.94 -37.62
CA LYS A 421 -31.60 -43.07 -38.11
C LYS A 421 -30.61 -42.23 -37.31
N VAL A 422 -30.97 -41.01 -36.94
CA VAL A 422 -30.09 -40.11 -36.18
C VAL A 422 -29.90 -40.63 -34.76
N LYS A 423 -30.99 -41.05 -34.09
CA LYS A 423 -30.95 -41.64 -32.76
C LYS A 423 -30.15 -42.94 -32.72
N GLU A 424 -30.35 -43.83 -33.69
CA GLU A 424 -29.57 -45.07 -33.83
C GLU A 424 -28.07 -44.77 -33.90
N ARG A 425 -27.65 -43.80 -34.73
CA ARG A 425 -26.24 -43.40 -34.85
C ARG A 425 -25.68 -42.78 -33.58
N VAL A 426 -26.48 -41.98 -32.86
CA VAL A 426 -26.08 -41.44 -31.54
C VAL A 426 -25.91 -42.57 -30.53
N LEU A 427 -26.83 -43.54 -30.49
CA LEU A 427 -26.73 -44.70 -29.58
C LEU A 427 -25.53 -45.58 -29.92
N GLU A 428 -25.24 -45.81 -31.20
CA GLU A 428 -24.02 -46.50 -31.65
C GLU A 428 -22.77 -45.79 -31.16
N PHE A 429 -22.70 -44.47 -31.31
CA PHE A 429 -21.58 -43.67 -30.83
C PHE A 429 -21.40 -43.80 -29.31
N LEU A 430 -22.48 -43.68 -28.54
CA LEU A 430 -22.45 -43.85 -27.09
C LEU A 430 -22.05 -45.28 -26.68
N ALA A 431 -22.47 -46.29 -27.44
CA ALA A 431 -22.12 -47.69 -27.20
C ALA A 431 -20.63 -47.97 -27.44
N VAL A 432 -20.07 -47.46 -28.54
CA VAL A 432 -18.62 -47.56 -28.83
C VAL A 432 -17.83 -46.89 -27.71
N ARG A 433 -18.28 -45.72 -27.24
CA ARG A 433 -17.63 -45.01 -26.15
C ARG A 433 -17.68 -45.77 -24.81
N LYS A 434 -18.80 -46.41 -24.50
CA LYS A 434 -18.93 -47.29 -23.32
C LYS A 434 -17.91 -48.42 -23.33
N LEU A 435 -17.62 -48.98 -24.51
CA LEU A 435 -16.65 -50.07 -24.68
C LEU A 435 -15.19 -49.59 -24.70
N ALA A 436 -14.92 -48.45 -25.36
CA ALA A 436 -13.56 -47.92 -25.51
C ALA A 436 -13.01 -47.28 -24.24
N GLY A 437 -13.87 -46.84 -23.30
CA GLY A 437 -13.49 -46.28 -22.00
C GLY A 437 -12.73 -44.94 -22.06
N SER A 438 -12.39 -44.44 -23.25
CA SER A 438 -11.69 -43.18 -23.48
C SER A 438 -12.44 -42.33 -24.52
N LEU A 439 -12.24 -41.01 -24.43
CA LEU A 439 -12.80 -40.02 -25.35
C LEU A 439 -12.06 -39.90 -26.70
N LYS A 440 -11.11 -40.80 -26.97
CA LYS A 440 -10.31 -40.82 -28.20
C LYS A 440 -11.14 -41.42 -29.35
N GLY A 441 -11.99 -40.59 -29.95
CA GLY A 441 -12.84 -40.97 -31.07
C GLY A 441 -13.18 -39.76 -31.95
N PRO A 442 -13.80 -39.99 -33.13
CA PRO A 442 -14.23 -38.91 -34.00
C PRO A 442 -15.28 -38.03 -33.31
N ILE A 443 -15.30 -36.75 -33.65
CA ILE A 443 -16.24 -35.79 -33.03
C ILE A 443 -17.58 -35.83 -33.77
N LEU A 444 -18.69 -35.92 -33.03
CA LEU A 444 -20.01 -35.89 -33.63
C LEU A 444 -20.27 -34.54 -34.30
N CYS A 445 -20.64 -34.56 -35.58
CA CYS A 445 -21.04 -33.38 -36.34
C CYS A 445 -22.48 -33.52 -36.86
N PHE A 446 -23.38 -32.68 -36.38
CA PHE A 446 -24.78 -32.64 -36.80
C PHE A 446 -24.96 -31.67 -37.96
N VAL A 447 -25.32 -32.19 -39.14
CA VAL A 447 -25.47 -31.40 -40.37
C VAL A 447 -26.93 -31.41 -40.83
N GLY A 448 -27.50 -30.25 -41.16
CA GLY A 448 -28.83 -30.18 -41.79
C GLY A 448 -29.40 -28.76 -41.80
N PRO A 449 -30.63 -28.52 -42.29
CA PRO A 449 -31.20 -27.17 -42.29
C PRO A 449 -31.44 -26.61 -40.87
N PRO A 450 -31.57 -25.29 -40.70
CA PRO A 450 -31.90 -24.70 -39.41
C PRO A 450 -33.28 -25.18 -38.92
N GLY A 451 -33.46 -25.29 -37.59
CA GLY A 451 -34.75 -25.68 -37.00
C GLY A 451 -35.04 -27.17 -36.87
N VAL A 452 -34.17 -28.07 -37.38
CA VAL A 452 -34.37 -29.54 -37.33
C VAL A 452 -34.06 -30.21 -35.98
N GLY A 453 -33.80 -29.43 -34.92
CA GLY A 453 -33.57 -29.97 -33.57
C GLY A 453 -32.15 -30.43 -33.26
N LYS A 454 -31.12 -29.97 -33.98
CA LYS A 454 -29.70 -30.31 -33.70
C LYS A 454 -29.31 -29.97 -32.26
N THR A 455 -29.57 -28.73 -31.83
CA THR A 455 -29.24 -28.24 -30.50
C THR A 455 -30.01 -28.95 -29.39
N SER A 456 -31.29 -29.27 -29.64
CA SER A 456 -32.10 -30.00 -28.66
C SER A 456 -31.61 -31.44 -28.52
N LEU A 457 -31.14 -32.09 -29.60
CA LEU A 457 -30.55 -33.43 -29.52
C LEU A 457 -29.26 -33.46 -28.69
N GLY A 458 -28.38 -32.48 -28.89
CA GLY A 458 -27.15 -32.33 -28.06
C GLY A 458 -27.46 -32.19 -26.57
N ARG A 459 -28.55 -31.49 -26.23
CA ARG A 459 -29.02 -31.37 -24.83
C ARG A 459 -29.54 -32.71 -24.28
N SER A 460 -30.28 -33.47 -25.08
CA SER A 460 -30.77 -34.79 -24.68
C SER A 460 -29.62 -35.78 -24.48
N ILE A 461 -28.56 -35.70 -25.29
CA ILE A 461 -27.34 -36.49 -25.08
C ILE A 461 -26.68 -36.14 -23.74
N ALA A 462 -26.59 -34.85 -23.40
CA ALA A 462 -26.06 -34.43 -22.11
C ALA A 462 -26.92 -34.93 -20.93
N ARG A 463 -28.26 -34.82 -21.06
CA ARG A 463 -29.23 -35.36 -20.08
C ARG A 463 -29.05 -36.87 -19.89
N ALA A 464 -28.93 -37.61 -20.99
CA ALA A 464 -28.74 -39.06 -20.97
C ALA A 464 -27.41 -39.46 -20.29
N LEU A 465 -26.35 -38.68 -20.48
CA LEU A 465 -25.04 -38.93 -19.87
C LEU A 465 -24.92 -38.46 -18.41
N GLY A 466 -25.89 -37.69 -17.92
CA GLY A 466 -25.79 -37.01 -16.62
C GLY A 466 -24.79 -35.85 -16.59
N ARG A 467 -24.36 -35.37 -17.76
CA ARG A 467 -23.35 -34.31 -17.91
C ARG A 467 -23.99 -32.93 -18.05
N LYS A 468 -23.28 -31.87 -17.64
CA LYS A 468 -23.70 -30.49 -17.91
C LYS A 468 -23.64 -30.21 -19.42
N PHE A 469 -24.61 -29.44 -19.91
CA PHE A 469 -24.67 -29.02 -21.31
C PHE A 469 -24.27 -27.55 -21.43
N ILE A 470 -23.31 -27.26 -22.30
CA ILE A 470 -22.95 -25.89 -22.66
C ILE A 470 -23.00 -25.72 -24.18
N ARG A 471 -23.48 -24.56 -24.64
CA ARG A 471 -23.54 -24.22 -26.06
C ARG A 471 -22.73 -22.95 -26.31
N VAL A 472 -21.83 -23.03 -27.27
CA VAL A 472 -21.03 -21.92 -27.77
C VAL A 472 -21.28 -21.79 -29.26
N SER A 473 -21.74 -20.63 -29.70
CA SER A 473 -21.86 -20.33 -31.13
C SER A 473 -20.49 -19.99 -31.69
N LEU A 474 -20.16 -20.52 -32.86
CA LEU A 474 -18.99 -20.16 -33.67
C LEU A 474 -19.36 -19.27 -34.85
N GLY A 475 -20.64 -18.97 -35.02
CA GLY A 475 -21.15 -18.11 -36.08
C GLY A 475 -20.52 -16.72 -36.02
N GLY A 476 -19.87 -16.32 -37.12
CA GLY A 476 -19.25 -15.00 -37.23
C GLY A 476 -17.92 -14.84 -36.50
N VAL A 477 -17.34 -15.92 -35.95
CA VAL A 477 -15.97 -15.92 -35.44
C VAL A 477 -15.00 -15.76 -36.60
N ARG A 478 -14.07 -14.81 -36.47
CA ARG A 478 -13.06 -14.53 -37.51
C ARG A 478 -11.63 -14.51 -36.98
N ASP A 479 -11.46 -14.44 -35.67
CA ASP A 479 -10.16 -14.33 -35.02
C ASP A 479 -9.92 -15.53 -34.09
N GLU A 480 -8.69 -16.01 -34.08
CA GLU A 480 -8.20 -17.05 -33.18
C GLU A 480 -8.34 -16.65 -31.71
N ALA A 481 -8.18 -15.36 -31.42
CA ALA A 481 -8.31 -14.82 -30.07
C ALA A 481 -9.72 -14.99 -29.48
N GLU A 482 -10.76 -15.19 -30.31
CA GLU A 482 -12.09 -15.52 -29.79
C GLU A 482 -12.16 -16.95 -29.23
N ILE A 483 -11.30 -17.85 -29.71
CA ILE A 483 -11.24 -19.25 -29.26
C ILE A 483 -10.25 -19.43 -28.12
N ARG A 484 -9.02 -18.86 -28.24
CA ARG A 484 -7.92 -18.97 -27.25
C ARG A 484 -7.79 -17.78 -26.30
N GLY A 485 -8.59 -16.74 -26.45
CA GLY A 485 -8.51 -15.54 -25.62
C GLY A 485 -7.40 -14.57 -26.03
N HIS A 486 -7.38 -13.43 -25.34
CA HIS A 486 -6.35 -12.41 -25.50
C HIS A 486 -5.29 -12.53 -24.41
N ARG A 487 -4.05 -12.14 -24.71
CA ARG A 487 -3.01 -12.00 -23.69
C ARG A 487 -3.45 -11.01 -22.60
N ARG A 488 -3.19 -11.36 -21.34
CA ARG A 488 -3.57 -10.57 -20.14
C ARG A 488 -3.02 -9.13 -20.14
N THR A 489 -1.99 -8.86 -20.92
CA THR A 489 -1.36 -7.53 -21.05
C THR A 489 -2.24 -6.48 -21.75
N TYR A 490 -3.32 -6.88 -22.43
CA TYR A 490 -4.24 -5.96 -23.07
C TYR A 490 -5.33 -5.49 -22.10
N ILE A 491 -5.65 -4.19 -22.13
CA ILE A 491 -6.76 -3.63 -21.36
C ILE A 491 -8.07 -4.28 -21.83
N GLY A 492 -8.80 -4.91 -20.91
CA GLY A 492 -10.04 -5.63 -21.23
C GLY A 492 -9.84 -7.04 -21.81
N ALA A 493 -8.64 -7.62 -21.69
CA ALA A 493 -8.39 -9.00 -22.08
C ALA A 493 -9.35 -9.96 -21.37
N MET A 494 -9.89 -10.93 -22.13
CA MET A 494 -10.76 -11.98 -21.63
C MET A 494 -10.27 -13.35 -22.12
N PRO A 495 -10.56 -14.43 -21.36
CA PRO A 495 -10.34 -15.80 -21.83
C PRO A 495 -11.13 -16.11 -23.10
N GLY A 496 -10.70 -17.12 -23.85
CA GLY A 496 -11.40 -17.57 -25.04
C GLY A 496 -12.75 -18.20 -24.74
N ARG A 497 -13.59 -18.33 -25.78
CA ARG A 497 -14.95 -18.90 -25.66
C ARG A 497 -14.96 -20.32 -25.07
N ILE A 498 -13.91 -21.11 -25.28
CA ILE A 498 -13.79 -22.47 -24.70
C ILE A 498 -13.68 -22.40 -23.17
N ILE A 499 -12.73 -21.63 -22.65
CA ILE A 499 -12.53 -21.45 -21.21
C ILE A 499 -13.74 -20.79 -20.56
N GLN A 500 -14.35 -19.79 -21.21
CA GLN A 500 -15.59 -19.17 -20.72
C GLN A 500 -16.74 -20.19 -20.64
N GLY A 501 -16.87 -21.08 -21.63
CA GLY A 501 -17.88 -22.13 -21.62
C GLY A 501 -17.67 -23.15 -20.50
N LEU A 502 -16.42 -23.52 -20.21
CA LEU A 502 -16.10 -24.42 -19.09
C LEU A 502 -16.40 -23.77 -17.74
N ARG A 503 -16.03 -22.49 -17.58
CA ARG A 503 -16.39 -21.69 -16.41
C ARG A 503 -17.91 -21.64 -16.21
N GLN A 504 -18.69 -21.50 -17.28
CA GLN A 504 -20.15 -21.50 -17.21
C GLN A 504 -20.72 -22.89 -16.89
N ALA A 505 -20.09 -23.96 -17.39
CA ALA A 505 -20.52 -25.33 -17.13
C ALA A 505 -20.27 -25.76 -15.68
N GLY A 506 -19.18 -25.26 -15.06
CA GLY A 506 -18.78 -25.56 -13.69
C GLY A 506 -18.27 -26.98 -13.47
N THR A 507 -18.05 -27.76 -14.54
CA THR A 507 -17.59 -29.15 -14.48
C THR A 507 -16.57 -29.40 -15.60
N ARG A 508 -15.60 -30.29 -15.38
CA ARG A 508 -14.51 -30.60 -16.32
C ARG A 508 -14.92 -31.49 -17.49
N ASN A 509 -16.00 -32.27 -17.34
CA ASN A 509 -16.49 -33.24 -18.32
C ASN A 509 -17.84 -32.87 -19.00
N PRO A 510 -18.13 -31.60 -19.35
CA PRO A 510 -19.42 -31.23 -19.93
C PRO A 510 -19.56 -31.77 -21.36
N VAL A 511 -20.81 -31.80 -21.83
CA VAL A 511 -21.11 -31.87 -23.26
C VAL A 511 -21.05 -30.46 -23.82
N PHE A 512 -20.06 -30.22 -24.67
CA PHE A 512 -19.71 -28.92 -25.21
C PHE A 512 -20.16 -28.84 -26.67
N MET A 513 -21.20 -28.06 -26.92
CA MET A 513 -21.81 -27.93 -28.23
C MET A 513 -21.29 -26.70 -28.97
N LEU A 514 -20.54 -26.91 -30.05
CA LEU A 514 -20.02 -25.89 -30.94
C LEU A 514 -20.99 -25.68 -32.11
N ASP A 515 -21.80 -24.63 -32.02
CA ASP A 515 -22.89 -24.34 -32.95
C ASP A 515 -22.39 -23.55 -34.17
N GLU A 516 -22.85 -23.88 -35.37
CA GLU A 516 -22.53 -23.16 -36.63
C GLU A 516 -21.05 -23.14 -37.04
N ILE A 517 -20.38 -24.30 -36.98
CA ILE A 517 -18.98 -24.43 -37.40
C ILE A 517 -18.78 -24.15 -38.90
N ASP A 518 -19.84 -24.26 -39.68
CA ASP A 518 -19.91 -23.96 -41.11
C ASP A 518 -19.85 -22.47 -41.44
N LYS A 519 -19.97 -21.61 -40.43
CA LYS A 519 -19.95 -20.13 -40.54
C LYS A 519 -18.67 -19.50 -39.99
N LEU A 520 -17.61 -20.28 -39.82
CA LEU A 520 -16.29 -19.75 -39.49
C LEU A 520 -15.77 -18.88 -40.64
N GLY A 521 -15.39 -17.65 -40.32
CA GLY A 521 -14.80 -16.72 -41.28
C GLY A 521 -13.28 -16.79 -41.26
N TYR A 522 -12.66 -16.61 -42.43
CA TYR A 522 -11.22 -16.41 -42.56
C TYR A 522 -10.92 -14.90 -42.59
N ASP A 523 -10.14 -14.39 -41.64
CA ASP A 523 -9.57 -13.05 -41.70
C ASP A 523 -8.03 -13.12 -41.78
N PHE A 524 -7.40 -12.05 -42.29
CA PHE A 524 -5.94 -11.93 -42.42
C PHE A 524 -5.15 -12.02 -41.09
N ARG A 525 -5.85 -12.01 -39.94
CA ARG A 525 -5.23 -11.94 -38.59
C ARG A 525 -4.93 -13.30 -37.96
N GLY A 526 -5.49 -14.38 -38.48
CA GLY A 526 -5.28 -15.74 -37.96
C GLY A 526 -6.33 -16.72 -38.49
N ASP A 527 -6.07 -18.02 -38.35
CA ASP A 527 -7.00 -19.08 -38.75
C ASP A 527 -7.64 -19.69 -37.49
N PRO A 528 -8.93 -19.39 -37.19
CA PRO A 528 -9.61 -19.94 -36.01
C PRO A 528 -9.73 -21.47 -36.06
N THR A 529 -9.62 -22.06 -37.26
CA THR A 529 -9.58 -23.52 -37.46
C THR A 529 -8.44 -24.17 -36.69
N SER A 530 -7.27 -23.51 -36.64
CA SER A 530 -6.08 -24.04 -35.96
C SER A 530 -6.27 -24.10 -34.44
N ALA A 531 -6.91 -23.09 -33.85
CA ALA A 531 -7.27 -23.08 -32.43
C ALA A 531 -8.34 -24.12 -32.09
N LEU A 532 -9.33 -24.31 -32.96
CA LEU A 532 -10.34 -25.35 -32.79
C LEU A 532 -9.74 -26.75 -32.91
N LEU A 533 -8.78 -26.96 -33.82
CA LEU A 533 -8.07 -28.24 -33.93
C LEU A 533 -7.35 -28.60 -32.65
N GLU A 534 -6.65 -27.67 -32.01
CA GLU A 534 -5.98 -27.95 -30.71
C GLU A 534 -6.99 -28.37 -29.63
N ALA A 535 -8.15 -27.71 -29.56
CA ALA A 535 -9.18 -28.04 -28.57
C ALA A 535 -9.89 -29.38 -28.86
N LEU A 536 -10.02 -29.73 -30.14
CA LEU A 536 -10.80 -30.86 -30.63
C LEU A 536 -9.96 -32.14 -30.81
N ASP A 537 -8.66 -32.01 -31.05
CA ASP A 537 -7.76 -33.14 -31.29
C ASP A 537 -7.45 -33.89 -29.97
N PRO A 538 -7.81 -35.18 -29.83
CA PRO A 538 -7.51 -35.95 -28.63
C PRO A 538 -6.02 -36.13 -28.31
N GLU A 539 -5.13 -35.78 -29.24
CA GLU A 539 -3.67 -35.79 -29.04
C GLU A 539 -3.11 -34.48 -28.47
N GLN A 540 -3.89 -33.38 -28.52
CA GLN A 540 -3.44 -32.04 -28.12
C GLN A 540 -4.32 -31.41 -27.03
N ASN A 541 -5.57 -31.88 -26.91
CA ASN A 541 -6.55 -31.28 -26.03
C ASN A 541 -6.26 -31.46 -24.53
N ASP A 542 -5.33 -32.35 -24.16
CA ASP A 542 -4.82 -32.50 -22.79
C ASP A 542 -4.01 -31.29 -22.32
N LYS A 543 -3.50 -30.49 -23.27
CA LYS A 543 -2.66 -29.31 -23.01
C LYS A 543 -3.12 -28.07 -23.79
N PHE A 544 -4.43 -27.88 -23.91
CA PHE A 544 -4.99 -26.72 -24.59
C PHE A 544 -4.49 -25.40 -23.99
N SER A 545 -3.86 -24.57 -24.81
CA SER A 545 -3.24 -23.32 -24.36
C SER A 545 -4.10 -22.09 -24.65
N ASP A 546 -4.74 -21.55 -23.61
CA ASP A 546 -5.42 -20.25 -23.66
C ASP A 546 -4.42 -19.10 -23.37
N HIS A 547 -4.42 -18.07 -24.21
CA HIS A 547 -3.51 -16.92 -24.12
C HIS A 547 -3.74 -16.05 -22.88
N TYR A 548 -4.94 -16.07 -22.31
CA TYR A 548 -5.25 -15.34 -21.08
C TYR A 548 -4.78 -16.12 -19.85
N LEU A 549 -4.97 -17.44 -19.83
CA LEU A 549 -4.56 -18.30 -18.71
C LEU A 549 -3.04 -18.43 -18.61
N GLU A 550 -2.34 -18.41 -19.75
CA GLU A 550 -0.89 -18.68 -19.86
C GLU A 550 -0.49 -20.02 -19.21
N ALA A 551 -1.44 -20.95 -19.10
CA ALA A 551 -1.30 -22.28 -18.51
C ALA A 551 -2.09 -23.30 -19.34
N PRO A 552 -1.61 -24.54 -19.48
CA PRO A 552 -2.34 -25.58 -20.18
C PRO A 552 -3.60 -25.95 -19.40
N PHE A 553 -4.72 -26.11 -20.10
CA PHE A 553 -5.96 -26.65 -19.54
C PHE A 553 -6.29 -27.97 -20.24
N ASP A 554 -6.65 -28.97 -19.46
CA ASP A 554 -6.94 -30.30 -19.98
C ASP A 554 -8.43 -30.43 -20.31
N LEU A 555 -8.70 -30.60 -21.61
CA LEU A 555 -10.03 -30.76 -22.21
C LEU A 555 -10.34 -32.22 -22.57
N SER A 556 -9.48 -33.18 -22.22
CA SER A 556 -9.64 -34.58 -22.65
C SER A 556 -10.95 -35.22 -22.16
N ASP A 557 -11.55 -34.73 -21.07
CA ASP A 557 -12.82 -35.23 -20.52
C ASP A 557 -14.07 -34.57 -21.13
N VAL A 558 -13.89 -33.50 -21.89
CA VAL A 558 -14.95 -32.73 -22.54
C VAL A 558 -15.48 -33.52 -23.74
N MET A 559 -16.80 -33.69 -23.82
CA MET A 559 -17.42 -34.28 -25.00
C MET A 559 -17.82 -33.17 -25.97
N PHE A 560 -17.08 -33.01 -27.06
CA PHE A 560 -17.43 -32.05 -28.10
C PHE A 560 -18.50 -32.60 -29.05
N ILE A 561 -19.47 -31.75 -29.40
CA ILE A 561 -20.47 -31.97 -30.45
C ILE A 561 -20.49 -30.72 -31.31
N THR A 562 -20.37 -30.85 -32.63
CA THR A 562 -20.42 -29.72 -33.55
C THR A 562 -21.73 -29.71 -34.34
N THR A 563 -22.18 -28.53 -34.76
CA THR A 563 -23.27 -28.41 -35.73
C THR A 563 -22.86 -27.60 -36.94
N ALA A 564 -23.50 -27.92 -38.06
CA ALA A 564 -23.40 -27.17 -39.29
C ALA A 564 -24.75 -27.14 -40.00
N ASN A 565 -24.97 -26.11 -40.84
CA ASN A 565 -26.06 -26.12 -41.79
C ASN A 565 -25.68 -26.87 -43.07
N THR A 566 -24.46 -26.65 -43.56
CA THR A 566 -23.91 -27.26 -44.77
C THR A 566 -22.56 -27.90 -44.52
N LEU A 567 -22.32 -29.08 -45.09
CA LEU A 567 -21.05 -29.80 -44.94
C LEU A 567 -19.91 -29.14 -45.73
N GLU A 568 -20.23 -28.49 -46.85
CA GLU A 568 -19.26 -28.00 -47.83
C GLU A 568 -18.38 -26.86 -47.32
N THR A 569 -18.90 -26.07 -46.39
CA THR A 569 -18.22 -24.89 -45.84
C THR A 569 -17.43 -25.18 -44.56
N ILE A 570 -17.47 -26.43 -44.06
CA ILE A 570 -16.64 -26.85 -42.93
C ILE A 570 -15.19 -26.99 -43.41
N PRO A 571 -14.20 -26.42 -42.69
CA PRO A 571 -12.79 -26.60 -43.04
C PRO A 571 -12.39 -28.08 -43.15
N PRO A 572 -11.72 -28.50 -44.24
CA PRO A 572 -11.34 -29.90 -44.45
C PRO A 572 -10.58 -30.54 -43.27
N PRO A 573 -9.61 -29.86 -42.62
CA PRO A 573 -8.88 -30.42 -41.48
C PRO A 573 -9.77 -30.82 -40.29
N LEU A 574 -10.87 -30.08 -40.07
CA LEU A 574 -11.84 -30.38 -39.03
C LEU A 574 -12.79 -31.50 -39.47
N ARG A 575 -13.24 -31.45 -40.73
CA ARG A 575 -14.18 -32.42 -41.30
C ARG A 575 -13.64 -33.86 -41.25
N ASP A 576 -12.35 -34.04 -41.51
CA ASP A 576 -11.72 -35.37 -41.55
C ASP A 576 -11.64 -36.04 -40.17
N ARG A 577 -11.85 -35.28 -39.08
CA ARG A 577 -11.88 -35.75 -37.69
C ARG A 577 -13.30 -35.88 -37.13
N MET A 578 -14.31 -35.68 -37.96
CA MET A 578 -15.72 -35.67 -37.55
C MET A 578 -16.50 -36.89 -38.07
N GLU A 579 -17.38 -37.39 -37.24
CA GLU A 579 -18.42 -38.34 -37.62
C GLU A 579 -19.70 -37.56 -37.98
N ILE A 580 -20.02 -37.54 -39.27
CA ILE A 580 -21.11 -36.73 -39.83
C ILE A 580 -22.44 -37.47 -39.67
N ILE A 581 -23.39 -36.83 -39.00
CA ILE A 581 -24.79 -37.29 -38.89
C ILE A 581 -25.70 -36.26 -39.59
N GLN A 582 -26.33 -36.71 -40.67
CA GLN A 582 -27.20 -35.87 -41.49
C GLN A 582 -28.64 -35.88 -40.96
N PHE A 583 -29.18 -34.68 -40.75
CA PHE A 583 -30.57 -34.43 -40.44
C PHE A 583 -31.30 -34.07 -41.73
N SER A 584 -32.23 -34.92 -42.14
CA SER A 584 -33.21 -34.56 -43.16
C SER A 584 -34.15 -33.49 -42.59
N GLY A 585 -34.57 -32.53 -43.43
CA GLY A 585 -35.73 -31.69 -43.09
C GLY A 585 -36.95 -32.56 -42.80
N TYR A 586 -37.82 -32.10 -41.90
CA TYR A 586 -39.10 -32.74 -41.60
C TYR A 586 -40.09 -32.58 -42.74
#